data_AF-A0A517YBZ6-F1
#
_entry.id   AF-A0A517YBZ6-F1
#
_cell.length_a   1.000
_cell.length_b   1.000
_cell.length_c   1.000
_cell.angle_alpha   90.00
_cell.angle_beta   90.00
_cell.angle_gamma   90.00
#
_symmetry.space_group_name_H-M   'P 1'
#
loop_
_entity.id
_entity.type
_entity.pdbx_description
1 polymer ?
#
loop_
_entity_poly.entity_id
_entity_poly.type
_entity_poly.pdbx_seq_one_letter_code
_entity_poly.pdbx_strand_id
1 'polypeptide(L)'
;MTLKSDLFKKSQQLKDCEVKDSAHIVADEPPKRRGVNNKGPHVPLIHKALRKVMSNPKFGLEEPDEVYGPLTAEVVRQFKLGPPMILNKALGQTTPDNIIGKLTIKELDRQVALLEGKELPDLPIVPLDPDARRFTVVPFTSLGPFMISEQKHNPGEDDLDSTPRQPRNVPMTQALKDKMALARASLTFAEASMKLEIRGAAGALGEDMANRFFKNGAVQEMPFGPNDLLTQAVAKSPTFLACHKEVQDLITETLKERIVKEHVCDYHDLDVVRHRIVPDLPNWPAFPPSELALKAVIGGTKGLEVYLTNFTASDDPPRWQSKLKYVLYDHFGINDSDLILNSTLHGTQGQVSMWVMQHEKRPGHFPFITKITLFLDGSGDLS
;
A
#
# COMPACT_ATOMS: atom_id res chain seq x y z
N MET A 1 29.51 23.13 -4.55
CA MET A 1 28.90 22.86 -5.87
C MET A 1 27.66 23.73 -5.96
N THR A 2 27.03 23.79 -7.12
CA THR A 2 25.79 24.55 -7.32
C THR A 2 24.71 23.56 -7.68
N LEU A 3 23.55 23.63 -7.01
CA LEU A 3 22.33 22.88 -7.36
C LEU A 3 22.09 22.89 -8.89
N LYS A 4 21.85 21.70 -9.44
CA LYS A 4 21.83 21.39 -10.87
C LYS A 4 20.43 21.28 -11.44
N SER A 5 19.45 20.85 -10.65
CA SER A 5 18.06 20.71 -11.11
C SER A 5 17.48 22.06 -11.55
N ASP A 6 16.61 22.07 -12.54
CA ASP A 6 15.91 23.26 -13.02
C ASP A 6 14.97 23.76 -11.94
N LEU A 7 14.47 22.82 -11.14
CA LEU A 7 13.64 23.05 -9.98
C LEU A 7 14.36 23.88 -8.91
N PHE A 8 15.61 23.57 -8.56
CA PHE A 8 16.29 24.23 -7.44
C PHE A 8 17.28 25.33 -7.84
N LYS A 9 17.85 25.29 -9.05
CA LYS A 9 18.93 26.23 -9.46
C LYS A 9 18.55 27.71 -9.42
N LYS A 10 17.27 28.06 -9.33
CA LYS A 10 16.78 29.44 -9.22
C LYS A 10 16.49 29.89 -7.78
N SER A 11 16.42 28.97 -6.81
CA SER A 11 16.11 29.31 -5.42
C SER A 11 17.37 29.67 -4.64
N GLN A 12 17.49 30.93 -4.21
CA GLN A 12 18.61 31.37 -3.38
C GLN A 12 18.61 30.71 -2.00
N GLN A 13 17.43 30.48 -1.42
CA GLN A 13 17.29 29.82 -0.11
C GLN A 13 17.79 28.37 -0.14
N LEU A 14 17.47 27.61 -1.21
CA LEU A 14 17.97 26.24 -1.34
C LEU A 14 19.48 26.20 -1.63
N LYS A 15 20.00 27.16 -2.40
CA LYS A 15 21.45 27.32 -2.57
C LYS A 15 22.13 27.62 -1.24
N ASP A 16 21.56 28.51 -0.43
CA ASP A 16 22.07 28.81 0.90
C ASP A 16 22.03 27.55 1.79
N CYS A 17 20.96 26.74 1.72
CA CYS A 17 20.87 25.46 2.42
C CYS A 17 21.97 24.46 2.00
N GLU A 18 22.48 24.53 0.76
CA GLU A 18 23.60 23.70 0.29
C GLU A 18 24.94 24.07 0.96
N VAL A 19 25.09 25.32 1.45
CA VAL A 19 26.38 25.85 1.92
C VAL A 19 26.41 26.32 3.38
N LYS A 20 25.29 26.75 3.97
CA LYS A 20 25.20 27.35 5.31
C LYS A 20 24.32 26.50 6.23
N ASP A 21 24.85 26.09 7.37
CA ASP A 21 24.06 25.30 8.35
C ASP A 21 22.93 26.13 8.96
N SER A 22 23.11 27.45 9.06
CA SER A 22 22.05 28.37 9.48
C SER A 22 20.89 28.49 8.49
N ALA A 23 21.04 27.95 7.27
CA ALA A 23 20.02 27.95 6.24
C ALA A 23 19.25 26.62 6.15
N HIS A 24 19.57 25.63 6.98
CA HIS A 24 18.84 24.36 7.05
C HIS A 24 17.35 24.57 7.34
N ILE A 25 16.53 23.70 6.76
CA ILE A 25 15.07 23.77 6.86
C ILE A 25 14.61 22.67 7.83
N VAL A 26 13.86 23.06 8.85
CA VAL A 26 13.39 22.19 9.93
C VAL A 26 11.88 22.39 10.11
N ALA A 27 11.15 21.40 10.61
CA ALA A 27 9.77 21.62 11.07
C ALA A 27 9.76 22.51 12.32
N ASP A 28 8.68 23.27 12.53
CA ASP A 28 8.51 24.08 13.74
C ASP A 28 8.57 23.18 14.99
N GLU A 29 9.68 23.25 15.71
CA GLU A 29 9.80 22.83 17.11
C GLU A 29 10.04 24.08 17.99
N PRO A 30 9.63 24.08 19.27
CA PRO A 30 9.47 25.30 20.08
C PRO A 30 10.74 26.17 20.19
N PRO A 31 10.56 27.48 20.46
CA PRO A 31 11.40 28.55 19.93
C PRO A 31 12.71 28.65 20.70
N LYS A 32 13.76 27.95 20.23
CA LYS A 32 15.12 28.15 20.78
C LYS A 32 16.19 28.47 19.74
N ARG A 33 15.87 28.45 18.44
CA ARG A 33 16.80 28.87 17.39
C ARG A 33 16.18 29.97 16.53
N ARG A 34 16.72 31.19 16.62
CA ARG A 34 16.36 32.31 15.74
C ARG A 34 16.75 31.95 14.29
N GLY A 35 15.81 32.12 13.35
CA GLY A 35 16.05 31.95 11.92
C GLY A 35 15.39 30.74 11.26
N VAL A 36 14.19 30.33 11.70
CA VAL A 36 13.51 29.14 11.16
C VAL A 36 13.15 29.33 9.69
N ASN A 37 13.86 28.65 8.78
CA ASN A 37 13.60 28.65 7.33
C ASN A 37 12.49 27.65 6.94
N ASN A 38 11.48 27.49 7.79
CA ASN A 38 10.40 26.53 7.57
C ASN A 38 9.26 27.09 6.71
N LYS A 39 9.29 28.37 6.34
CA LYS A 39 8.26 28.98 5.49
C LYS A 39 8.83 29.77 4.33
N GLY A 40 8.14 29.72 3.19
CA GLY A 40 8.44 30.53 2.02
C GLY A 40 8.48 29.75 0.69
N PRO A 41 8.87 30.44 -0.41
CA PRO A 41 8.74 29.92 -1.77
C PRO A 41 9.65 28.72 -2.08
N HIS A 42 10.63 28.42 -1.23
CA HIS A 42 11.47 27.23 -1.36
C HIS A 42 10.77 25.93 -0.95
N VAL A 43 9.76 25.99 -0.08
CA VAL A 43 9.05 24.80 0.42
C VAL A 43 8.23 24.10 -0.67
N PRO A 44 7.43 24.81 -1.51
CA PRO A 44 6.76 24.22 -2.67
C PRO A 44 7.70 23.48 -3.62
N LEU A 45 8.95 23.95 -3.77
CA LEU A 45 9.95 23.30 -4.61
C LEU A 45 10.39 21.97 -3.99
N ILE A 46 10.59 21.92 -2.69
CA ILE A 46 10.88 20.68 -1.94
C ILE A 46 9.73 19.69 -2.09
N HIS A 47 8.48 20.12 -1.89
CA HIS A 47 7.31 19.26 -2.07
C HIS A 47 7.26 18.69 -3.50
N LYS A 48 7.50 19.53 -4.50
CA LYS A 48 7.55 19.11 -5.91
C LYS A 48 8.70 18.13 -6.19
N ALA A 49 9.85 18.32 -5.57
CA ALA A 49 10.98 17.40 -5.70
C ALA A 49 10.67 16.04 -5.07
N LEU A 50 10.17 16.03 -3.83
CA LEU A 50 9.81 14.80 -3.11
C LEU A 50 8.77 13.99 -3.89
N ARG A 51 7.74 14.64 -4.44
CA ARG A 51 6.75 13.97 -5.31
C ARG A 51 7.34 13.40 -6.60
N LYS A 52 8.41 14.00 -7.14
CA LYS A 52 9.07 13.49 -8.34
C LYS A 52 9.93 12.26 -8.04
N VAL A 53 10.66 12.29 -6.92
CA VAL A 53 11.66 11.26 -6.60
C VAL A 53 11.09 10.08 -5.81
N MET A 54 9.96 10.27 -5.12
CA MET A 54 9.32 9.20 -4.35
C MET A 54 8.16 8.59 -5.14
N SER A 55 8.20 7.27 -5.33
CA SER A 55 7.18 6.50 -6.05
C SER A 55 5.84 6.39 -5.34
N ASN A 56 5.73 6.85 -4.08
CA ASN A 56 4.48 6.83 -3.31
C ASN A 56 3.82 8.23 -3.30
N PRO A 57 2.79 8.47 -4.15
CA PRO A 57 2.20 9.79 -4.34
C PRO A 57 1.35 10.30 -3.17
N LYS A 58 1.15 9.53 -2.08
CA LYS A 58 0.05 9.76 -1.12
C LYS A 58 0.43 10.38 0.23
N PHE A 59 1.56 11.09 0.34
CA PHE A 59 1.88 11.81 1.58
C PHE A 59 1.14 13.15 1.76
N GLY A 60 -0.04 13.34 1.15
CA GLY A 60 -0.84 14.55 1.36
C GLY A 60 -0.18 15.87 0.94
N LEU A 61 0.92 15.83 0.19
CA LEU A 61 1.58 17.00 -0.39
C LEU A 61 0.82 17.50 -1.65
N GLU A 62 -0.51 17.38 -1.68
CA GLU A 62 -1.30 17.60 -2.90
C GLU A 62 -1.38 19.09 -3.28
N GLU A 63 -1.48 19.97 -2.28
CA GLU A 63 -1.35 21.41 -2.49
C GLU A 63 -0.03 21.91 -1.91
N PRO A 64 0.82 22.56 -2.72
CA PRO A 64 2.03 23.18 -2.21
C PRO A 64 1.66 24.40 -1.38
N ASP A 65 1.59 24.24 -0.06
CA ASP A 65 1.69 25.37 0.85
C ASP A 65 3.15 25.83 0.96
N GLU A 66 3.33 27.03 1.51
CA GLU A 66 4.66 27.57 1.78
C GLU A 66 5.18 27.14 3.16
N VAL A 67 4.76 25.98 3.70
CA VAL A 67 5.04 25.59 5.09
C VAL A 67 5.65 24.20 5.18
N TYR A 68 6.84 24.13 5.77
CA TYR A 68 7.51 22.88 6.13
C TYR A 68 6.91 22.37 7.44
N GLY A 69 5.77 21.69 7.34
CA GLY A 69 5.02 21.16 8.49
C GLY A 69 5.49 19.76 8.93
N PRO A 70 4.83 19.18 9.95
CA PRO A 70 5.11 17.83 10.44
C PRO A 70 5.02 16.76 9.35
N LEU A 71 4.07 16.91 8.42
CA LEU A 71 3.92 16.00 7.29
C LEU A 71 5.14 16.05 6.37
N THR A 72 5.58 17.24 5.96
CA THR A 72 6.79 17.41 5.14
C THR A 72 8.04 16.86 5.82
N ALA A 73 8.16 17.07 7.14
CA ALA A 73 9.23 16.49 7.95
C ALA A 73 9.27 14.96 7.88
N GLU A 74 8.12 14.30 7.99
CA GLU A 74 8.02 12.85 7.87
C GLU A 74 8.39 12.38 6.46
N VAL A 75 7.90 13.04 5.40
CA VAL A 75 8.28 12.70 4.02
C VAL A 75 9.78 12.83 3.79
N VAL A 76 10.41 13.88 4.35
CA VAL A 76 11.86 14.03 4.28
C VAL A 76 12.59 12.92 5.02
N ARG A 77 12.11 12.53 6.20
CA ARG A 77 12.68 11.39 6.93
C ARG A 77 12.61 10.11 6.10
N GLN A 78 11.47 9.85 5.45
CA GLN A 78 11.28 8.72 4.54
C GLN A 78 12.20 8.79 3.32
N PHE A 79 12.34 9.96 2.70
CA PHE A 79 13.28 10.18 1.60
C PHE A 79 14.72 9.83 2.01
N LYS A 80 15.16 10.23 3.20
CA LYS A 80 16.50 9.92 3.71
C LYS A 80 16.70 8.46 4.11
N LEU A 81 15.63 7.73 4.35
CA LEU A 81 15.66 6.27 4.57
C LEU A 81 15.84 5.51 3.24
N GLY A 82 15.49 6.11 2.10
CA GLY A 82 15.67 5.52 0.79
C GLY A 82 17.14 5.47 0.33
N PRO A 83 17.47 4.63 -0.67
CA PRO A 83 18.83 4.52 -1.18
C PRO A 83 19.25 5.73 -2.05
N PRO A 84 20.42 6.34 -1.81
CA PRO A 84 21.33 6.07 -0.70
C PRO A 84 20.81 6.68 0.62
N MET A 85 20.88 5.93 1.71
CA MET A 85 20.49 6.44 3.03
C MET A 85 21.33 7.67 3.39
N ILE A 86 20.66 8.78 3.74
CA ILE A 86 21.31 10.07 3.95
C ILE A 86 21.56 10.29 5.44
N LEU A 87 22.79 10.03 5.89
CA LEU A 87 23.25 10.26 7.26
C LEU A 87 24.46 11.19 7.31
N ASN A 88 24.48 12.14 8.25
CA ASN A 88 25.68 12.89 8.55
C ASN A 88 26.57 12.11 9.54
N LYS A 89 27.31 11.13 9.01
CA LYS A 89 28.24 10.30 9.81
C LYS A 89 29.33 11.11 10.51
N ALA A 90 29.74 12.24 9.94
CA ALA A 90 30.73 13.12 10.56
C ALA A 90 30.23 13.75 11.86
N LEU A 91 28.90 13.86 12.04
CA LEU A 91 28.27 14.31 13.28
C LEU A 91 27.75 13.13 14.14
N GLY A 92 28.12 11.89 13.81
CA GLY A 92 27.70 10.71 14.56
C GLY A 92 26.22 10.33 14.40
N GLN A 93 25.54 10.80 13.35
CA GLN A 93 24.14 10.41 13.11
C GLN A 93 24.04 8.93 12.78
N THR A 94 23.26 8.20 13.59
CA THR A 94 22.95 6.77 13.39
C THR A 94 21.56 6.54 12.83
N THR A 95 20.69 7.55 12.85
CA THR A 95 19.32 7.52 12.33
C THR A 95 19.04 8.78 11.50
N PRO A 96 18.28 8.70 10.39
CA PRO A 96 17.90 9.89 9.63
C PRO A 96 17.02 10.84 10.45
N ASP A 97 17.34 12.13 10.40
CA ASP A 97 16.51 13.19 10.97
C ASP A 97 15.46 13.71 9.96
N ASN A 98 14.62 14.64 10.38
CA ASN A 98 13.62 15.31 9.54
C ASN A 98 14.06 16.71 9.06
N ILE A 99 15.37 16.95 8.92
CA ILE A 99 15.95 18.26 8.59
C ILE A 99 16.45 18.24 7.14
N ILE A 100 16.07 19.22 6.31
CA ILE A 100 16.77 19.41 5.04
C ILE A 100 18.04 20.20 5.30
N GLY A 101 19.15 19.47 5.39
CA GLY A 101 20.50 20.03 5.45
C GLY A 101 21.28 19.83 4.15
N LYS A 102 22.57 20.18 4.18
CA LYS A 102 23.48 20.11 3.02
C LYS A 102 23.45 18.78 2.25
N LEU A 103 23.49 17.66 2.96
CA LEU A 103 23.50 16.32 2.33
C LEU A 103 22.16 16.03 1.66
N THR A 104 21.06 16.36 2.33
CA THR A 104 19.70 16.11 1.86
C THR A 104 19.36 16.95 0.64
N ILE A 105 19.67 18.25 0.64
CA ILE A 105 19.37 19.10 -0.52
C ILE A 105 20.20 18.70 -1.74
N LYS A 106 21.46 18.26 -1.54
CA LYS A 106 22.31 17.75 -2.62
C LYS A 106 21.75 16.48 -3.23
N GLU A 107 21.35 15.52 -2.41
CA GLU A 107 20.81 14.25 -2.91
C GLU A 107 19.44 14.45 -3.59
N LEU A 108 18.58 15.28 -3.02
CA LEU A 108 17.29 15.61 -3.62
C LEU A 108 17.47 16.33 -4.97
N ASP A 109 18.42 17.27 -5.04
CA ASP A 109 18.79 17.94 -6.30
C ASP A 109 19.34 16.96 -7.35
N ARG A 110 20.21 16.04 -6.90
CA ARG A 110 20.82 15.00 -7.76
C ARG A 110 19.75 14.13 -8.41
N GLN A 111 18.82 13.60 -7.62
CA GLN A 111 17.74 12.74 -8.12
C GLN A 111 16.79 13.49 -9.05
N VAL A 112 16.42 14.74 -8.72
CA VAL A 112 15.60 15.56 -9.63
C VAL A 112 16.34 15.87 -10.93
N ALA A 113 17.64 16.17 -10.88
CA ALA A 113 18.45 16.44 -12.06
C ALA A 113 18.53 15.20 -12.99
N LEU A 114 18.66 14.00 -12.42
CA LEU A 114 18.60 12.75 -13.20
C LEU A 114 17.25 12.57 -13.90
N LEU A 115 16.14 12.84 -13.19
CA LEU A 115 14.79 12.80 -13.78
C LEU A 115 14.56 13.88 -14.85
N GLU A 116 15.33 14.97 -14.80
CA GLU A 116 15.35 16.02 -15.83
C GLU A 116 16.31 15.70 -17.00
N GLY A 117 16.94 14.51 -17.02
CA GLY A 117 17.86 14.09 -18.07
C GLY A 117 19.22 14.81 -18.04
N LYS A 118 19.63 15.36 -16.89
CA LYS A 118 20.93 16.03 -16.76
C LYS A 118 22.03 15.04 -16.47
N GLU A 119 23.08 15.10 -17.27
CA GLU A 119 24.34 14.45 -16.95
C GLU A 119 24.93 15.09 -15.70
N LEU A 120 25.16 14.27 -14.68
CA LEU A 120 25.93 14.64 -13.51
C LEU A 120 27.36 14.17 -13.76
N PRO A 121 28.40 14.93 -13.35
CA PRO A 121 29.75 14.39 -13.37
C PRO A 121 29.73 13.10 -12.57
N ASP A 122 30.16 12.01 -13.19
CA ASP A 122 30.22 10.70 -12.55
C ASP A 122 30.80 10.90 -11.16
N LEU A 123 30.01 10.60 -10.11
CA LEU A 123 30.63 10.28 -8.84
C LEU A 123 31.70 9.26 -9.19
N PRO A 124 32.92 9.34 -8.62
CA PRO A 124 33.90 8.29 -8.84
C PRO A 124 33.19 6.99 -8.53
N ILE A 125 32.87 6.25 -9.58
CA ILE A 125 32.40 4.88 -9.50
C ILE A 125 33.64 4.26 -8.91
N VAL A 126 33.65 4.06 -7.60
CA VAL A 126 34.61 3.14 -7.00
C VAL A 126 34.40 1.89 -7.83
N PRO A 127 35.39 1.48 -8.66
CA PRO A 127 35.21 0.31 -9.49
C PRO A 127 34.81 -0.79 -8.51
N LEU A 128 33.59 -1.29 -8.65
CA LEU A 128 33.18 -2.49 -7.93
C LEU A 128 34.22 -3.50 -8.34
N ASP A 129 35.11 -3.84 -7.40
CA ASP A 129 36.10 -4.87 -7.59
C ASP A 129 35.34 -6.09 -8.14
N PRO A 130 35.67 -6.56 -9.35
CA PRO A 130 34.97 -7.69 -9.94
C PRO A 130 35.00 -8.93 -9.04
N ASP A 131 35.98 -9.04 -8.14
CA ASP A 131 36.05 -10.08 -7.11
C ASP A 131 35.20 -9.74 -5.85
N ALA A 132 34.86 -8.47 -5.61
CA ALA A 132 33.93 -8.06 -4.55
C ALA A 132 32.44 -8.29 -4.88
N ARG A 133 32.12 -8.76 -6.09
CA ARG A 133 30.75 -9.13 -6.50
C ARG A 133 30.29 -10.49 -5.96
N ARG A 134 31.18 -11.26 -5.36
CA ARG A 134 30.78 -12.52 -4.72
C ARG A 134 30.13 -12.22 -3.39
N PHE A 135 28.87 -12.62 -3.24
CA PHE A 135 28.18 -12.61 -1.96
C PHE A 135 27.87 -14.03 -1.51
N THR A 136 27.89 -14.25 -0.20
CA THR A 136 27.45 -15.53 0.35
C THR A 136 25.94 -15.56 0.44
N VAL A 137 25.32 -16.67 0.05
CA VAL A 137 23.87 -16.86 0.19
C VAL A 137 23.58 -17.63 1.46
N VAL A 138 22.72 -17.09 2.32
CA VAL A 138 22.22 -17.83 3.48
C VAL A 138 21.15 -18.83 2.99
N PRO A 139 21.33 -20.15 3.25
CA PRO A 139 20.34 -21.14 2.85
C PRO A 139 18.97 -20.89 3.50
N PHE A 140 17.90 -21.05 2.73
CA PHE A 140 16.55 -20.97 3.26
C PHE A 140 16.26 -22.18 4.16
N THR A 141 16.27 -21.97 5.48
CA THR A 141 16.15 -23.01 6.51
C THR A 141 14.85 -22.92 7.31
N SER A 142 13.96 -21.98 6.96
CA SER A 142 12.67 -21.84 7.61
C SER A 142 11.83 -23.11 7.47
N LEU A 143 11.28 -23.60 8.59
CA LEU A 143 10.43 -24.80 8.65
C LEU A 143 9.04 -24.58 8.04
N GLY A 144 8.68 -23.33 7.73
CA GLY A 144 7.42 -22.95 7.10
C GLY A 144 7.53 -21.64 6.33
N PRO A 145 6.41 -21.10 5.82
CA PRO A 145 6.40 -19.81 5.15
C PRO A 145 6.98 -18.70 6.04
N PHE A 146 7.99 -18.00 5.55
CA PHE A 146 8.62 -16.87 6.24
C PHE A 146 7.85 -15.59 5.92
N MET A 147 7.19 -14.99 6.91
CA MET A 147 6.34 -13.82 6.72
C MET A 147 7.18 -12.55 6.55
N ILE A 148 7.18 -12.01 5.34
CA ILE A 148 7.91 -10.78 4.99
C ILE A 148 7.05 -9.53 5.06
N SER A 149 5.72 -9.64 5.20
CA SER A 149 4.86 -8.47 5.45
C SER A 149 3.50 -8.83 6.00
N GLU A 150 2.92 -7.93 6.80
CA GLU A 150 1.59 -8.08 7.41
C GLU A 150 0.88 -6.72 7.52
N GLN A 151 -0.34 -6.68 6.98
CA GLN A 151 -1.39 -5.72 7.28
C GLN A 151 -2.56 -6.49 7.87
N LYS A 152 -2.83 -6.30 9.16
CA LYS A 152 -3.95 -6.98 9.83
C LYS A 152 -5.27 -6.40 9.38
N HIS A 153 -6.24 -7.26 9.09
CA HIS A 153 -7.63 -6.85 9.03
C HIS A 153 -8.22 -6.74 10.44
N ASN A 154 -9.27 -5.95 10.60
CA ASN A 154 -9.97 -5.78 11.86
C ASN A 154 -11.36 -6.43 11.79
N PRO A 155 -11.57 -7.63 12.37
CA PRO A 155 -12.88 -8.29 12.37
C PRO A 155 -14.01 -7.48 13.02
N GLY A 156 -13.69 -6.44 13.80
CA GLY A 156 -14.66 -5.55 14.44
C GLY A 156 -15.14 -4.40 13.56
N GLU A 157 -14.60 -4.23 12.34
CA GLU A 157 -14.94 -3.12 11.44
C GLU A 157 -16.15 -3.39 10.54
N ASP A 158 -16.87 -2.28 10.29
CA ASP A 158 -17.86 -1.99 9.24
C ASP A 158 -18.91 -3.08 8.97
N ASP A 159 -18.55 -4.04 8.13
CA ASP A 159 -19.48 -4.86 7.33
C ASP A 159 -19.77 -6.24 7.94
N LEU A 160 -19.08 -6.58 9.04
CA LEU A 160 -19.20 -7.88 9.71
C LEU A 160 -20.20 -7.86 10.87
N ASP A 161 -20.71 -6.69 11.23
CA ASP A 161 -21.79 -6.59 12.21
C ASP A 161 -23.04 -7.24 11.62
N SER A 162 -23.49 -8.31 12.24
CA SER A 162 -24.74 -8.96 11.86
C SER A 162 -25.83 -8.73 12.90
N THR A 163 -25.55 -8.01 13.98
CA THR A 163 -26.47 -7.88 15.13
C THR A 163 -27.84 -7.39 14.67
N PRO A 164 -28.95 -8.00 15.15
CA PRO A 164 -30.27 -7.51 14.83
C PRO A 164 -30.47 -6.08 15.31
N ARG A 165 -30.68 -5.16 14.38
CA ARG A 165 -30.83 -3.73 14.66
C ARG A 165 -31.58 -3.02 13.54
N GLN A 166 -31.99 -1.78 13.80
CA GLN A 166 -32.43 -0.84 12.77
C GLN A 166 -31.22 -0.08 12.20
N PRO A 167 -31.33 0.50 10.98
CA PRO A 167 -30.30 1.39 10.45
C PRO A 167 -30.02 2.54 11.41
N ARG A 168 -28.75 2.82 11.69
CA ARG A 168 -28.30 3.92 12.57
C ARG A 168 -27.77 5.05 11.70
N ASN A 169 -28.10 6.28 12.04
CA ASN A 169 -27.58 7.49 11.38
C ASN A 169 -27.87 7.56 9.86
N VAL A 170 -28.81 6.77 9.34
CA VAL A 170 -29.26 6.81 7.95
C VAL A 170 -30.61 7.50 7.89
N PRO A 171 -30.77 8.57 7.08
CA PRO A 171 -32.07 9.18 6.86
C PRO A 171 -33.05 8.19 6.23
N MET A 172 -34.10 7.82 6.96
CA MET A 172 -35.16 6.93 6.48
C MET A 172 -36.11 7.65 5.52
N THR A 173 -35.61 7.95 4.32
CA THR A 173 -36.43 8.47 3.22
C THR A 173 -37.55 7.51 2.87
N GLN A 174 -38.63 8.01 2.26
CA GLN A 174 -39.73 7.14 1.84
C GLN A 174 -39.25 6.04 0.88
N ALA A 175 -38.38 6.39 -0.07
CA ALA A 175 -37.78 5.42 -0.99
C ALA A 175 -37.01 4.30 -0.27
N LEU A 176 -36.20 4.62 0.75
CA LEU A 176 -35.49 3.60 1.53
C LEU A 176 -36.47 2.72 2.33
N LYS A 177 -37.51 3.32 2.93
CA LYS A 177 -38.56 2.57 3.63
C LYS A 177 -39.26 1.58 2.69
N ASP A 178 -39.56 1.99 1.47
CA ASP A 178 -40.24 1.15 0.48
C ASP A 178 -39.34 -0.03 0.07
N LYS A 179 -38.04 0.21 -0.20
CA LYS A 179 -37.07 -0.85 -0.52
C LYS A 179 -36.91 -1.85 0.62
N MET A 180 -36.82 -1.37 1.87
CA MET A 180 -36.73 -2.23 3.05
C MET A 180 -38.02 -3.02 3.27
N ALA A 181 -39.19 -2.40 3.09
CA ALA A 181 -40.47 -3.08 3.19
C ALA A 181 -40.59 -4.23 2.18
N LEU A 182 -40.14 -4.00 0.94
CA LEU A 182 -40.13 -5.02 -0.10
C LEU A 182 -39.18 -6.19 0.22
N ALA A 183 -37.95 -5.89 0.68
CA ALA A 183 -37.00 -6.91 1.12
C ALA A 183 -37.51 -7.71 2.35
N ARG A 184 -38.21 -7.04 3.29
CA ARG A 184 -38.81 -7.67 4.47
C ARG A 184 -39.98 -8.58 4.12
N ALA A 185 -40.74 -8.26 3.07
CA ALA A 185 -41.95 -8.97 2.69
C ALA A 185 -41.67 -10.39 2.15
N SER A 186 -40.50 -10.62 1.52
CA SER A 186 -40.16 -11.92 0.94
C SER A 186 -38.66 -12.17 0.93
N LEU A 187 -38.23 -13.22 1.63
CA LEU A 187 -36.82 -13.65 1.63
C LEU A 187 -36.38 -14.03 0.21
N THR A 188 -37.21 -14.75 -0.54
CA THR A 188 -36.93 -15.12 -1.93
C THR A 188 -36.73 -13.89 -2.82
N PHE A 189 -37.51 -12.82 -2.60
CA PHE A 189 -37.29 -11.55 -3.30
C PHE A 189 -35.97 -10.90 -2.90
N ALA A 190 -35.64 -10.89 -1.61
CA ALA A 190 -34.41 -10.28 -1.10
C ALA A 190 -33.16 -10.98 -1.68
N GLU A 191 -33.14 -12.32 -1.63
CA GLU A 191 -32.09 -13.15 -2.21
C GLU A 191 -31.98 -12.94 -3.73
N ALA A 192 -33.11 -12.97 -4.45
CA ALA A 192 -33.12 -12.75 -5.89
C ALA A 192 -32.60 -11.36 -6.27
N SER A 193 -32.95 -10.32 -5.51
CA SER A 193 -32.50 -8.95 -5.75
C SER A 193 -31.01 -8.79 -5.52
N MET A 194 -30.49 -9.27 -4.38
CA MET A 194 -29.05 -9.24 -4.11
C MET A 194 -28.29 -10.03 -5.18
N LYS A 195 -28.74 -11.26 -5.47
CA LYS A 195 -28.08 -12.15 -6.45
C LYS A 195 -28.07 -11.53 -7.84
N LEU A 196 -29.17 -10.93 -8.29
CA LEU A 196 -29.26 -10.27 -9.59
C LEU A 196 -28.23 -9.15 -9.72
N GLU A 197 -28.10 -8.33 -8.68
CA GLU A 197 -27.19 -7.20 -8.67
C GLU A 197 -25.72 -7.63 -8.71
N ILE A 198 -25.31 -8.49 -7.77
CA ILE A 198 -23.92 -8.92 -7.69
C ILE A 198 -23.52 -9.81 -8.89
N ARG A 199 -24.44 -10.63 -9.41
CA ARG A 199 -24.23 -11.37 -10.67
C ARG A 199 -24.18 -10.43 -11.86
N GLY A 200 -24.96 -9.34 -11.86
CA GLY A 200 -24.90 -8.32 -12.90
C GLY A 200 -23.53 -7.64 -12.96
N ALA A 201 -22.91 -7.39 -11.81
CA ALA A 201 -21.60 -6.76 -11.72
C ALA A 201 -20.42 -7.74 -11.92
N ALA A 202 -20.53 -8.97 -11.40
CA ALA A 202 -19.41 -9.92 -11.31
C ALA A 202 -19.65 -11.28 -11.98
N GLY A 203 -20.76 -11.47 -12.68
CA GLY A 203 -21.07 -12.72 -13.39
C GLY A 203 -21.07 -13.94 -12.47
N ALA A 204 -20.36 -14.99 -12.88
CA ALA A 204 -20.23 -16.23 -12.11
C ALA A 204 -19.57 -16.03 -10.73
N LEU A 205 -18.68 -15.05 -10.61
CA LEU A 205 -18.03 -14.71 -9.35
C LEU A 205 -19.03 -14.14 -8.34
N GLY A 206 -19.87 -13.21 -8.79
CA GLY A 206 -20.95 -12.66 -7.96
C GLY A 206 -21.96 -13.72 -7.55
N GLU A 207 -22.31 -14.63 -8.47
CA GLU A 207 -23.18 -15.76 -8.16
C GLU A 207 -22.60 -16.70 -7.09
N ASP A 208 -21.31 -17.02 -7.15
CA ASP A 208 -20.63 -17.83 -6.12
C ASP A 208 -20.69 -17.14 -4.74
N MET A 209 -20.36 -15.85 -4.70
CA MET A 209 -20.36 -15.05 -3.46
C MET A 209 -21.76 -14.92 -2.85
N ALA A 210 -22.79 -14.68 -3.66
CA ALA A 210 -24.18 -14.66 -3.20
C ALA A 210 -24.60 -16.01 -2.63
N ASN A 211 -24.31 -17.11 -3.32
CA ASN A 211 -24.68 -18.45 -2.87
C ASN A 211 -23.97 -18.83 -1.56
N ARG A 212 -22.73 -18.37 -1.35
CA ARG A 212 -21.99 -18.54 -0.09
C ARG A 212 -22.64 -17.75 1.04
N PHE A 213 -22.99 -16.49 0.79
CA PHE A 213 -23.71 -15.64 1.75
C PHE A 213 -25.04 -16.27 2.20
N PHE A 214 -25.88 -16.74 1.26
CA PHE A 214 -27.18 -17.38 1.54
C PHE A 214 -27.10 -18.70 2.31
N LYS A 215 -25.92 -19.31 2.39
CA LYS A 215 -25.68 -20.56 3.10
C LYS A 215 -24.84 -20.34 4.35
N ASN A 216 -24.43 -19.09 4.62
CA ASN A 216 -23.51 -18.80 5.69
C ASN A 216 -24.24 -18.71 7.03
N GLY A 217 -23.93 -19.63 7.94
CA GLY A 217 -24.62 -19.77 9.23
C GLY A 217 -24.04 -18.93 10.38
N ALA A 218 -22.87 -18.32 10.20
CA ALA A 218 -22.20 -17.51 11.22
C ALA A 218 -21.21 -16.53 10.59
N VAL A 219 -20.85 -15.47 11.31
CA VAL A 219 -19.71 -14.62 10.93
C VAL A 219 -18.44 -15.45 11.07
N GLN A 220 -17.70 -15.64 9.97
CA GLN A 220 -16.50 -16.48 9.94
C GLN A 220 -15.52 -16.05 8.85
N GLU A 221 -14.30 -16.54 8.93
CA GLU A 221 -13.37 -16.55 7.79
C GLU A 221 -13.78 -17.63 6.79
N MET A 222 -14.07 -17.20 5.56
CA MET A 222 -14.39 -18.08 4.47
C MET A 222 -13.15 -18.28 3.58
N PRO A 223 -12.55 -19.49 3.56
CA PRO A 223 -11.36 -19.73 2.77
C PRO A 223 -11.68 -19.81 1.28
N PHE A 224 -10.85 -19.15 0.47
CA PHE A 224 -10.78 -19.28 -0.98
C PHE A 224 -9.39 -19.81 -1.34
N GLY A 225 -9.36 -21.07 -1.77
CA GLY A 225 -8.17 -21.78 -2.20
C GLY A 225 -7.83 -21.54 -3.67
N PRO A 226 -6.72 -22.12 -4.17
CA PRO A 226 -6.22 -21.87 -5.53
C PRO A 226 -7.21 -22.18 -6.67
N ASN A 227 -8.16 -23.07 -6.43
CA ASN A 227 -9.13 -23.52 -7.43
C ASN A 227 -10.44 -22.72 -7.42
N ASP A 228 -10.66 -21.85 -6.43
CA ASP A 228 -11.86 -21.03 -6.36
C ASP A 228 -11.86 -19.92 -7.43
N LEU A 229 -13.04 -19.57 -7.95
CA LEU A 229 -13.21 -18.54 -8.98
C LEU A 229 -12.63 -17.20 -8.54
N LEU A 230 -12.84 -16.82 -7.28
CA LEU A 230 -12.34 -15.57 -6.71
C LEU A 230 -10.81 -15.53 -6.72
N THR A 231 -10.16 -16.59 -6.23
CA THR A 231 -8.70 -16.70 -6.21
C THR A 231 -8.12 -16.62 -7.61
N GLN A 232 -8.71 -17.32 -8.59
CA GLN A 232 -8.24 -17.26 -9.97
C GLN A 232 -8.44 -15.87 -10.61
N ALA A 233 -9.53 -15.18 -10.27
CA ALA A 233 -9.79 -13.83 -10.75
C ALA A 233 -8.77 -12.84 -10.19
N VAL A 234 -8.47 -12.89 -8.89
CA VAL A 234 -7.44 -12.05 -8.27
C VAL A 234 -6.06 -12.36 -8.83
N ALA A 235 -5.69 -13.64 -8.99
CA ALA A 235 -4.38 -14.03 -9.53
C ALA A 235 -4.11 -13.47 -10.94
N LYS A 236 -5.16 -13.24 -11.74
CA LYS A 236 -5.10 -12.74 -13.12
C LYS A 236 -5.33 -11.23 -13.23
N SER A 237 -5.67 -10.57 -12.13
CA SER A 237 -5.93 -9.14 -12.08
C SER A 237 -4.66 -8.36 -12.47
N PRO A 238 -4.73 -7.43 -13.45
CA PRO A 238 -3.63 -6.52 -13.73
C PRO A 238 -3.21 -5.71 -12.49
N THR A 239 -4.18 -5.27 -11.67
CA THR A 239 -3.89 -4.55 -10.43
C THR A 239 -3.10 -5.42 -9.46
N PHE A 240 -3.51 -6.67 -9.23
CA PHE A 240 -2.78 -7.58 -8.35
C PHE A 240 -1.39 -7.94 -8.90
N LEU A 241 -1.25 -8.15 -10.23
CA LEU A 241 0.04 -8.42 -10.85
C LEU A 241 1.02 -7.22 -10.74
N ALA A 242 0.51 -5.99 -10.82
CA ALA A 242 1.32 -4.79 -10.56
C ALA A 242 1.78 -4.75 -9.09
N CYS A 243 0.88 -5.04 -8.14
CA CYS A 243 1.21 -5.17 -6.72
C CYS A 243 2.27 -6.25 -6.47
N HIS A 244 2.13 -7.41 -7.12
CA HIS A 244 3.11 -8.50 -7.06
C HIS A 244 4.49 -8.04 -7.56
N LYS A 245 4.55 -7.26 -8.63
CA LYS A 245 5.79 -6.69 -9.15
C LYS A 245 6.43 -5.70 -8.17
N GLU A 246 5.63 -4.85 -7.52
CA GLU A 246 6.11 -3.93 -6.46
C GLU A 246 6.74 -4.70 -5.29
N VAL A 247 6.14 -5.84 -4.88
CA VAL A 247 6.73 -6.72 -3.85
C VAL A 247 8.08 -7.28 -4.32
N GLN A 248 8.17 -7.77 -5.56
CA GLN A 248 9.42 -8.29 -6.12
C GLN A 248 10.51 -7.21 -6.15
N ASP A 249 10.16 -5.98 -6.54
CA ASP A 249 11.10 -4.86 -6.58
C ASP A 249 11.62 -4.50 -5.20
N LEU A 250 10.75 -4.42 -4.20
CA LEU A 250 11.15 -4.10 -2.84
C LEU A 250 12.02 -5.20 -2.20
N ILE A 251 11.70 -6.49 -2.43
CA ILE A 251 12.58 -7.60 -2.03
C ILE A 251 13.96 -7.43 -2.67
N THR A 252 13.99 -7.17 -3.98
CA THR A 252 15.23 -7.00 -4.74
C THR A 252 16.08 -5.85 -4.21
N GLU A 253 15.49 -4.68 -4.03
CA GLU A 253 16.17 -3.50 -3.50
C GLU A 253 16.73 -3.76 -2.10
N THR A 254 15.93 -4.37 -1.22
CA THR A 254 16.36 -4.71 0.14
C THR A 254 17.56 -5.65 0.14
N LEU A 255 17.52 -6.69 -0.68
CA LEU A 255 18.63 -7.64 -0.78
C LEU A 255 19.88 -7.00 -1.39
N LYS A 256 19.74 -6.16 -2.43
CA LYS A 256 20.88 -5.41 -3.01
C LYS A 256 21.56 -4.51 -1.98
N GLU A 257 20.79 -3.75 -1.21
CA GLU A 257 21.31 -2.87 -0.16
C GLU A 257 22.15 -3.67 0.87
N ARG A 258 21.69 -4.86 1.22
CA ARG A 258 22.38 -5.75 2.17
C ARG A 258 23.62 -6.39 1.59
N ILE A 259 23.55 -6.88 0.35
CA ILE A 259 24.70 -7.43 -0.36
C ILE A 259 25.81 -6.38 -0.48
N VAL A 260 25.49 -5.14 -0.85
CA VAL A 260 26.48 -4.05 -0.96
C VAL A 260 27.15 -3.75 0.38
N LYS A 261 26.41 -3.85 1.48
CA LYS A 261 26.90 -3.48 2.81
C LYS A 261 27.63 -4.61 3.52
N GLU A 262 27.16 -5.84 3.36
CA GLU A 262 27.52 -6.98 4.21
C GLU A 262 28.13 -8.15 3.40
N HIS A 263 28.11 -8.08 2.07
CA HIS A 263 28.53 -9.17 1.17
C HIS A 263 27.81 -10.50 1.43
N VAL A 264 26.60 -10.43 1.97
CA VAL A 264 25.73 -11.58 2.26
C VAL A 264 24.33 -11.28 1.72
N CYS A 265 23.72 -12.28 1.09
CA CYS A 265 22.31 -12.29 0.73
C CYS A 265 21.57 -13.17 1.74
N ASP A 266 20.96 -12.53 2.73
CA ASP A 266 20.18 -13.20 3.78
C ASP A 266 18.70 -12.84 3.66
N TYR A 267 17.84 -13.85 3.50
CA TYR A 267 16.39 -13.64 3.41
C TYR A 267 15.79 -13.12 4.73
N HIS A 268 16.47 -13.31 5.87
CA HIS A 268 16.03 -12.74 7.15
C HIS A 268 16.07 -11.21 7.15
N ASP A 269 16.89 -10.58 6.30
CA ASP A 269 16.91 -9.12 6.17
C ASP A 269 15.57 -8.57 5.64
N LEU A 270 14.73 -9.40 5.04
CA LEU A 270 13.39 -8.98 4.60
C LEU A 270 12.43 -8.72 5.77
N ASP A 271 12.76 -9.14 7.00
CA ASP A 271 11.98 -8.78 8.19
C ASP A 271 12.05 -7.26 8.47
N VAL A 272 13.12 -6.58 8.06
CA VAL A 272 13.24 -5.12 8.25
C VAL A 272 12.26 -4.32 7.40
N VAL A 273 11.77 -4.92 6.30
CA VAL A 273 10.76 -4.33 5.41
C VAL A 273 9.36 -4.86 5.68
N ARG A 274 9.15 -5.55 6.81
CA ARG A 274 7.86 -6.13 7.18
C ARG A 274 6.70 -5.15 7.14
N HIS A 275 6.94 -3.90 7.48
CA HIS A 275 5.95 -2.83 7.46
C HIS A 275 6.02 -1.92 6.21
N ARG A 276 6.87 -2.25 5.24
CA ARG A 276 7.08 -1.46 4.01
C ARG A 276 6.48 -2.11 2.76
N ILE A 277 6.37 -3.43 2.72
CA ILE A 277 5.91 -4.16 1.51
C ILE A 277 4.42 -3.96 1.26
N VAL A 278 3.60 -3.93 2.31
CA VAL A 278 2.25 -3.41 2.17
C VAL A 278 2.33 -1.89 2.39
N PRO A 279 1.98 -1.05 1.40
CA PRO A 279 1.80 0.37 1.68
C PRO A 279 0.82 0.50 2.85
N ASP A 280 0.96 1.50 3.72
CA ASP A 280 -0.06 1.90 4.72
C ASP A 280 -1.35 2.43 4.05
N LEU A 281 -1.78 1.81 2.96
CA LEU A 281 -2.92 2.20 2.16
C LEU A 281 -4.08 1.26 2.51
N PRO A 282 -5.17 1.78 3.10
CA PRO A 282 -6.40 1.02 3.16
C PRO A 282 -6.79 0.64 1.73
N ASN A 283 -7.16 -0.64 1.52
CA ASN A 283 -7.56 -1.21 0.23
C ASN A 283 -6.41 -1.48 -0.76
N TRP A 284 -5.32 -2.15 -0.38
CA TRP A 284 -4.29 -2.58 -1.35
C TRP A 284 -4.35 -4.10 -1.64
N PRO A 285 -4.70 -4.55 -2.85
CA PRO A 285 -5.05 -3.76 -4.06
C PRO A 285 -6.44 -3.12 -4.01
N ALA A 286 -6.54 -1.88 -4.51
CA ALA A 286 -7.80 -1.18 -4.73
C ALA A 286 -8.21 -1.44 -6.18
N PHE A 287 -9.14 -2.36 -6.41
CA PHE A 287 -9.52 -2.72 -7.76
C PHE A 287 -10.18 -1.54 -8.48
N PRO A 288 -9.66 -1.14 -9.65
CA PRO A 288 -10.20 -0.02 -10.41
C PRO A 288 -11.58 -0.37 -10.99
N PRO A 289 -12.36 0.63 -11.45
CA PRO A 289 -13.63 0.37 -12.14
C PRO A 289 -13.52 -0.54 -13.37
N SER A 290 -12.34 -0.62 -14.01
CA SER A 290 -12.06 -1.56 -15.11
C SER A 290 -12.07 -3.03 -14.66
N GLU A 291 -11.96 -3.28 -13.36
CA GLU A 291 -12.04 -4.59 -12.73
C GLU A 291 -13.29 -4.71 -11.86
N LEU A 292 -14.42 -4.21 -12.41
CA LEU A 292 -15.73 -4.14 -11.74
C LEU A 292 -16.14 -5.45 -11.05
N ALA A 293 -15.87 -6.59 -11.68
CA ALA A 293 -16.23 -7.89 -11.13
C ALA A 293 -15.55 -8.17 -9.78
N LEU A 294 -14.24 -7.87 -9.67
CA LEU A 294 -13.51 -8.00 -8.40
C LEU A 294 -13.95 -6.92 -7.42
N LYS A 295 -14.06 -5.67 -7.88
CA LYS A 295 -14.53 -4.56 -7.05
C LYS A 295 -15.91 -4.81 -6.42
N ALA A 296 -16.80 -5.51 -7.12
CA ALA A 296 -18.14 -5.82 -6.64
C ALA A 296 -18.18 -6.93 -5.57
N VAL A 297 -17.14 -7.76 -5.45
CA VAL A 297 -17.12 -8.88 -4.50
C VAL A 297 -16.05 -8.81 -3.43
N ILE A 298 -14.98 -8.04 -3.66
CA ILE A 298 -13.89 -7.83 -2.71
C ILE A 298 -13.55 -6.34 -2.53
N GLY A 299 -14.52 -5.45 -2.78
CA GLY A 299 -14.53 -4.00 -2.50
C GLY A 299 -13.16 -3.32 -2.52
N GLY A 300 -12.44 -3.47 -1.41
CA GLY A 300 -11.00 -3.32 -1.29
C GLY A 300 -10.47 -4.20 -0.16
N THR A 301 -9.21 -4.62 -0.20
CA THR A 301 -8.65 -5.47 0.86
C THR A 301 -8.59 -4.76 2.23
N LYS A 302 -9.02 -5.47 3.27
CA LYS A 302 -8.94 -5.04 4.68
C LYS A 302 -7.67 -5.54 5.36
N GLY A 303 -7.02 -6.55 4.80
CA GLY A 303 -5.75 -7.06 5.28
C GLY A 303 -4.99 -7.84 4.22
N LEU A 304 -3.70 -7.99 4.45
CA LEU A 304 -2.81 -8.72 3.58
C LEU A 304 -1.62 -9.28 4.37
N GLU A 305 -1.29 -10.53 4.09
CA GLU A 305 -0.03 -11.13 4.53
C GLU A 305 0.77 -11.59 3.31
N VAL A 306 2.10 -11.41 3.36
CA VAL A 306 3.02 -11.88 2.32
C VAL A 306 4.09 -12.76 2.94
N TYR A 307 4.33 -13.92 2.35
CA TYR A 307 5.30 -14.89 2.81
C TYR A 307 6.22 -15.36 1.68
N LEU A 308 7.49 -15.61 2.01
CA LEU A 308 8.37 -16.49 1.24
C LEU A 308 8.08 -17.94 1.62
N THR A 309 7.76 -18.80 0.67
CA THR A 309 7.59 -20.24 0.95
C THR A 309 8.87 -21.05 0.68
N ASN A 310 9.76 -20.50 -0.12
CA ASN A 310 11.12 -20.94 -0.35
C ASN A 310 11.97 -19.71 -0.69
N PHE A 311 13.28 -19.86 -0.80
CA PHE A 311 14.15 -18.79 -1.30
C PHE A 311 15.44 -19.41 -1.82
N THR A 312 15.87 -18.96 -2.99
CA THR A 312 17.20 -19.26 -3.53
C THR A 312 17.79 -17.97 -4.06
N ALA A 313 19.11 -17.83 -3.95
CA ALA A 313 19.86 -16.78 -4.62
C ALA A 313 21.13 -17.37 -5.23
N SER A 314 21.65 -16.72 -6.26
CA SER A 314 22.93 -17.01 -6.91
C SER A 314 23.69 -15.71 -7.05
N ASP A 315 25.01 -15.74 -6.92
CA ASP A 315 25.93 -14.65 -7.25
C ASP A 315 26.38 -14.68 -8.72
N ASP A 316 26.22 -15.83 -9.40
CA ASP A 316 26.51 -16.00 -10.82
C ASP A 316 25.36 -16.71 -11.57
N PRO A 317 24.59 -16.00 -12.41
CA PRO A 317 24.42 -14.53 -12.38
C PRO A 317 23.71 -14.08 -11.08
N PRO A 318 23.93 -12.83 -10.62
CA PRO A 318 23.38 -12.32 -9.38
C PRO A 318 21.85 -12.21 -9.47
N ARG A 319 21.12 -13.13 -8.84
CA ARG A 319 19.64 -13.17 -8.86
C ARG A 319 19.07 -13.88 -7.65
N TRP A 320 17.82 -13.60 -7.32
CA TRP A 320 17.02 -14.39 -6.39
C TRP A 320 15.78 -14.97 -7.05
N GLN A 321 15.29 -16.08 -6.50
CA GLN A 321 14.04 -16.72 -6.85
C GLN A 321 13.32 -17.18 -5.59
N SER A 322 11.99 -17.13 -5.60
CA SER A 322 11.13 -17.62 -4.53
C SER A 322 9.75 -17.97 -5.08
N LYS A 323 8.95 -18.65 -4.27
CA LYS A 323 7.51 -18.72 -4.39
C LYS A 323 6.89 -17.91 -3.26
N LEU A 324 6.21 -16.84 -3.64
CA LEU A 324 5.52 -15.92 -2.75
C LEU A 324 4.10 -16.42 -2.49
N LYS A 325 3.73 -16.49 -1.21
CA LYS A 325 2.36 -16.74 -0.77
C LYS A 325 1.73 -15.42 -0.33
N TYR A 326 0.55 -15.12 -0.83
CA TYR A 326 -0.26 -13.99 -0.39
C TYR A 326 -1.51 -14.51 0.31
N VAL A 327 -1.89 -13.86 1.41
CA VAL A 327 -3.18 -14.09 2.10
C VAL A 327 -3.91 -12.76 2.16
N LEU A 328 -4.94 -12.60 1.32
CA LEU A 328 -5.73 -11.37 1.26
C LEU A 328 -6.98 -11.55 2.10
N TYR A 329 -7.32 -10.52 2.86
CA TYR A 329 -8.53 -10.43 3.64
C TYR A 329 -9.40 -9.29 3.14
N ASP A 330 -10.70 -9.56 2.99
CA ASP A 330 -11.72 -8.53 2.80
C ASP A 330 -13.02 -8.94 3.50
N HIS A 331 -13.89 -7.98 3.81
CA HIS A 331 -15.16 -8.21 4.47
C HIS A 331 -16.29 -8.23 3.44
N PHE A 332 -16.88 -9.40 3.22
CA PHE A 332 -18.08 -9.55 2.42
C PHE A 332 -19.32 -9.38 3.31
N GLY A 333 -19.87 -8.18 3.27
CA GLY A 333 -21.00 -7.76 4.08
C GLY A 333 -21.52 -6.41 3.62
N ILE A 334 -22.46 -5.85 4.37
CA ILE A 334 -22.98 -4.53 4.10
C ILE A 334 -23.25 -3.78 5.40
N ASN A 335 -22.94 -2.49 5.45
CA ASN A 335 -23.19 -1.63 6.60
C ASN A 335 -24.28 -0.58 6.31
N ASP A 336 -24.51 0.32 7.26
CA ASP A 336 -25.55 1.33 7.15
C ASP A 336 -25.28 2.38 6.07
N SER A 337 -24.01 2.68 5.79
CA SER A 337 -23.63 3.66 4.78
C SER A 337 -23.98 3.20 3.35
N ASP A 338 -24.03 1.88 3.14
CA ASP A 338 -24.43 1.28 1.86
C ASP A 338 -25.94 1.37 1.59
N LEU A 339 -26.75 1.80 2.55
CA LEU A 339 -28.18 2.03 2.35
C LEU A 339 -28.47 3.35 1.63
N ILE A 340 -27.48 4.24 1.53
CA ILE A 340 -27.63 5.59 0.98
C ILE A 340 -27.25 5.59 -0.49
N LEU A 341 -28.20 5.96 -1.35
CA LEU A 341 -27.93 6.13 -2.78
C LEU A 341 -26.92 7.25 -3.00
N ASN A 342 -25.78 6.92 -3.60
CA ASN A 342 -24.71 7.87 -3.88
C ASN A 342 -24.04 7.59 -5.24
N SER A 343 -23.00 8.37 -5.57
CA SER A 343 -22.29 8.30 -6.85
C SER A 343 -21.51 7.01 -7.07
N THR A 344 -21.27 6.21 -6.02
CA THR A 344 -20.60 4.91 -6.12
C THR A 344 -21.59 3.75 -6.20
N LEU A 345 -22.86 4.04 -6.53
CA LEU A 345 -23.93 3.07 -6.71
C LEU A 345 -24.30 2.32 -5.42
N HIS A 346 -24.17 2.96 -4.25
CA HIS A 346 -24.77 2.42 -3.03
C HIS A 346 -26.30 2.60 -3.01
N GLY A 347 -27.00 2.06 -2.01
CA GLY A 347 -28.43 2.22 -1.77
C GLY A 347 -29.32 1.55 -2.82
N THR A 348 -28.82 0.61 -3.61
CA THR A 348 -29.59 -0.17 -4.59
C THR A 348 -30.58 -1.11 -3.89
N GLN A 349 -31.51 -1.69 -4.65
CA GLN A 349 -32.43 -2.68 -4.07
C GLN A 349 -31.69 -3.95 -3.62
N GLY A 350 -30.66 -4.41 -4.33
CA GLY A 350 -29.90 -5.61 -3.95
C GLY A 350 -29.10 -5.41 -2.67
N GLN A 351 -28.48 -4.24 -2.49
CA GLN A 351 -27.79 -3.85 -1.26
C GLN A 351 -28.75 -3.71 -0.07
N VAL A 352 -29.87 -3.00 -0.23
CA VAL A 352 -30.89 -2.91 0.83
C VAL A 352 -31.42 -4.30 1.20
N SER A 353 -31.62 -5.17 0.22
CA SER A 353 -32.00 -6.56 0.46
C SER A 353 -30.93 -7.33 1.23
N MET A 354 -29.64 -7.18 0.87
CA MET A 354 -28.52 -7.78 1.60
C MET A 354 -28.47 -7.33 3.06
N TRP A 355 -28.68 -6.03 3.32
CA TRP A 355 -28.70 -5.48 4.67
C TRP A 355 -29.84 -6.06 5.50
N VAL A 356 -31.05 -6.13 4.93
CA VAL A 356 -32.21 -6.74 5.60
C VAL A 356 -31.96 -8.22 5.88
N MET A 357 -31.32 -8.94 4.96
CA MET A 357 -30.95 -10.33 5.18
C MET A 357 -29.95 -10.49 6.33
N GLN A 358 -28.86 -9.71 6.28
CA GLN A 358 -27.77 -9.71 7.26
C GLN A 358 -28.24 -9.39 8.69
N HIS A 359 -29.10 -8.39 8.85
CA HIS A 359 -29.50 -7.88 10.15
C HIS A 359 -30.86 -8.39 10.65
N GLU A 360 -31.81 -8.74 9.77
CA GLU A 360 -33.19 -9.02 10.18
C GLU A 360 -33.68 -10.43 9.85
N LYS A 361 -33.15 -11.10 8.80
CA LYS A 361 -33.67 -12.39 8.32
C LYS A 361 -32.71 -13.54 8.61
N ARG A 362 -32.64 -13.91 9.88
CA ARG A 362 -31.84 -15.06 10.35
C ARG A 362 -32.69 -16.33 10.51
N PRO A 363 -32.08 -17.53 10.43
CA PRO A 363 -30.66 -17.81 10.16
C PRO A 363 -30.33 -17.87 8.65
N GLY A 364 -29.05 -17.76 8.28
CA GLY A 364 -28.57 -18.13 6.94
C GLY A 364 -27.92 -17.04 6.07
N HIS A 365 -27.70 -15.84 6.58
CA HIS A 365 -27.25 -14.69 5.78
C HIS A 365 -26.18 -13.87 6.51
N PHE A 366 -25.23 -14.56 7.12
CA PHE A 366 -24.17 -13.88 7.87
C PHE A 366 -23.11 -13.31 6.91
N PRO A 367 -22.58 -12.10 7.17
CA PRO A 367 -21.41 -11.61 6.47
C PRO A 367 -20.20 -12.48 6.81
N PHE A 368 -19.15 -12.43 6.01
CA PHE A 368 -17.95 -13.23 6.23
C PHE A 368 -16.70 -12.50 5.77
N ILE A 369 -15.57 -12.95 6.31
CA ILE A 369 -14.25 -12.47 5.92
C ILE A 369 -13.78 -13.36 4.78
N THR A 370 -13.62 -12.81 3.59
CA THR A 370 -12.97 -13.52 2.49
C THR A 370 -11.49 -13.71 2.86
N LYS A 371 -11.00 -14.95 2.75
CA LYS A 371 -9.58 -15.26 2.97
C LYS A 371 -9.01 -15.93 1.73
N ILE A 372 -8.40 -15.13 0.87
CA ILE A 372 -7.91 -15.57 -0.45
C ILE A 372 -6.44 -15.94 -0.32
N THR A 373 -6.09 -17.19 -0.62
CA THR A 373 -4.69 -17.66 -0.61
C THR A 373 -4.16 -17.84 -2.03
N LEU A 374 -3.13 -17.08 -2.38
CA LEU A 374 -2.48 -17.08 -3.69
C LEU A 374 -1.02 -17.53 -3.57
N PHE A 375 -0.50 -18.14 -4.64
CA PHE A 375 0.92 -18.46 -4.76
C PHE A 375 1.43 -17.99 -6.13
N LEU A 376 2.46 -17.16 -6.15
CA LEU A 376 3.08 -16.66 -7.38
C LEU A 376 4.60 -16.79 -7.28
N ASP A 377 5.25 -16.99 -8.42
CA ASP A 377 6.71 -17.04 -8.47
C ASP A 377 7.29 -15.62 -8.37
N GLY A 378 8.27 -15.45 -7.49
CA GLY A 378 9.05 -14.25 -7.27
C GLY A 378 10.45 -14.40 -7.85
N SER A 379 10.97 -13.35 -8.48
CA SER A 379 12.39 -13.29 -8.83
C SER A 379 12.85 -11.84 -9.00
N GLY A 380 14.16 -11.63 -8.93
CA GLY A 380 14.76 -10.34 -9.19
C GLY A 380 16.26 -10.43 -9.43
N ASP A 381 16.79 -9.40 -10.09
CA ASP A 381 18.19 -9.26 -10.45
C ASP A 381 18.94 -8.55 -9.30
N LEU A 382 20.05 -9.14 -8.83
CA LEU A 382 20.86 -8.64 -7.72
C LEU A 382 22.13 -7.88 -8.17
N SER A 383 22.29 -7.62 -9.47
CA SER A 383 23.45 -6.91 -10.06
C SER A 383 23.59 -5.44 -9.68
#